data_AF-A0A973TND8-F1
#
_entry.id   AF-A0A973TND8-F1
#
_cell.length_a   1.000
_cell.length_b   1.000
_cell.length_c   1.000
_cell.angle_alpha   90.00
_cell.angle_beta   90.00
_cell.angle_gamma   90.00
#
_symmetry.space_group_name_H-M   'P 1'
#
loop_
_entity.id
_entity.type
_entity.pdbx_description
1 polymer ?
#
loop_
_entity_poly.entity_id
_entity_poly.type
_entity_poly.pdbx_seq_one_letter_code
_entity_poly.pdbx_strand_id
1 'polypeptide(L)'
;MAPVTRAIRAALATMLALSAPGIALAANNAPVIPAKAGTQASAPPVDLTRVAPNAQSEAATFAVDAIEIDNVDDIDAHTPGDALGLSGYATYSAHVTNHADISATANGPGNATAYAAIGSAGYEAYLGNVADATIVANAMTIDGDALAVGAYASAQGIATLANYGIATAHAASDNGDASAYAAVVYGGAAGIGLLINGGDLAADASAGAGAEANAIAALTYGTVASIFNDANATANAQAGEGGTASARAARALGMYTAIDNQGTLSAFAKADGGSAEAIALDAFGYLGNSAYNDGDITAAATAIGGDANAVGLRSIGYSFNAYVSNTGTIAAHAIGEEANANGVINATYYLGDADVINAGDVQAVAEGTLKALAVGVYDLSVIYDATIVNTGGIVASAVVEGGDDTAVQVAQAIGAQAMRMYGFDYGSVALDNDGSLAAMASVEYGYAAAWGTVVLSARPFGAASMDNAGTIAAYAHADTGFAASTGAYIASNIGDTTVVNHGDIVGSGYVGDGYAYVTGLDVKSTAAPGYGSIATIDNTARIEGHAVGYGAIVYGTGARAVGDTIDFDNEAGAYILATATTELFGGAFATAVEASGVHGIDIVNDGTIVAIGAAHADTI
;
A
#
# COMPACT_ATOMS: atom_id res chain seq x y z
N MET A 1 -11.41 -12.04 -33.73
CA MET A 1 -10.74 -13.35 -33.51
C MET A 1 -9.23 -13.27 -33.26
N ALA A 2 -8.42 -12.51 -34.03
CA ALA A 2 -6.98 -12.39 -33.76
C ALA A 2 -6.61 -11.65 -32.44
N PRO A 3 -7.34 -10.59 -32.01
CA PRO A 3 -7.10 -9.93 -30.72
C PRO A 3 -7.45 -10.83 -29.52
N VAL A 4 -8.63 -11.46 -29.56
CA VAL A 4 -9.13 -12.40 -28.53
C VAL A 4 -8.18 -13.58 -28.33
N THR A 5 -7.69 -14.20 -29.42
CA THR A 5 -6.70 -15.29 -29.32
C THR A 5 -5.36 -14.83 -28.69
N ARG A 6 -4.98 -13.56 -28.89
CA ARG A 6 -3.75 -12.99 -28.30
C ARG A 6 -3.95 -12.68 -26.81
N ALA A 7 -5.10 -12.13 -26.43
CA ALA A 7 -5.49 -11.90 -25.05
C ALA A 7 -5.56 -13.22 -24.25
N ILE A 8 -6.17 -14.27 -24.81
CA ILE A 8 -6.24 -15.61 -24.19
C ILE A 8 -4.84 -16.21 -23.96
N ARG A 9 -3.90 -16.08 -24.91
CA ARG A 9 -2.54 -16.59 -24.73
C ARG A 9 -1.74 -15.81 -23.70
N ALA A 10 -1.93 -14.49 -23.64
CA ALA A 10 -1.31 -13.65 -22.61
C ALA A 10 -1.87 -13.97 -21.23
N ALA A 11 -3.19 -14.11 -21.10
CA ALA A 11 -3.89 -14.49 -19.87
C ALA A 11 -3.42 -15.86 -19.35
N LEU A 12 -3.32 -16.88 -20.22
CA LEU A 12 -2.82 -18.20 -19.83
C LEU A 12 -1.37 -18.15 -19.35
N ALA A 13 -0.53 -17.31 -19.96
CA ALA A 13 0.86 -17.11 -19.52
C ALA A 13 0.95 -16.37 -18.17
N THR A 14 0.06 -15.40 -17.90
CA THR A 14 -0.01 -14.69 -16.62
C THR A 14 -0.55 -15.59 -15.50
N MET A 15 -1.60 -16.38 -15.77
CA MET A 15 -2.06 -17.42 -14.84
C MET A 15 -0.97 -18.45 -14.56
N LEU A 16 -0.21 -18.87 -15.58
CA LEU A 16 0.94 -19.76 -15.41
C LEU A 16 2.10 -19.08 -14.68
N ALA A 17 2.29 -17.77 -14.79
CA ALA A 17 3.32 -17.03 -14.05
C ALA A 17 2.95 -16.84 -12.56
N LEU A 18 1.67 -16.68 -12.25
CA LEU A 18 1.13 -16.62 -10.88
C LEU A 18 1.03 -18.02 -10.24
N SER A 19 0.87 -19.08 -11.03
CA SER A 19 0.85 -20.48 -10.56
C SER A 19 2.20 -21.21 -10.69
N ALA A 20 3.20 -20.60 -11.34
CA ALA A 20 4.56 -21.11 -11.35
C ALA A 20 5.29 -20.67 -10.06
N PRO A 21 5.99 -21.59 -9.38
CA PRO A 21 6.78 -21.26 -8.21
C PRO A 21 7.98 -20.40 -8.62
N GLY A 22 7.79 -19.09 -8.59
CA GLY A 22 8.84 -18.09 -8.66
C GLY A 22 8.81 -17.23 -9.90
N ILE A 23 7.96 -16.21 -9.89
CA ILE A 23 8.37 -14.85 -10.26
C ILE A 23 7.83 -13.96 -9.14
N ALA A 24 8.74 -13.37 -8.38
CA ALA A 24 8.42 -12.34 -7.41
C ALA A 24 7.58 -11.25 -8.07
N LEU A 25 6.53 -10.81 -7.38
CA LEU A 25 5.98 -9.47 -7.56
C LEU A 25 6.99 -8.44 -7.02
N ALA A 26 8.23 -8.53 -7.48
CA ALA A 26 9.16 -7.42 -7.45
C ALA A 26 8.78 -6.56 -8.65
N ALA A 27 8.50 -5.29 -8.39
CA ALA A 27 8.41 -4.28 -9.42
C ALA A 27 9.51 -4.48 -10.50
N ASN A 28 9.13 -4.31 -11.76
CA ASN A 28 9.96 -4.30 -12.98
C ASN A 28 10.38 -5.66 -13.56
N ASN A 29 9.71 -6.05 -14.66
CA ASN A 29 10.36 -6.64 -15.84
C ASN A 29 9.41 -6.68 -17.05
N ALA A 30 9.29 -5.54 -17.74
CA ALA A 30 8.86 -5.50 -19.15
C ALA A 30 10.03 -5.97 -20.06
N PRO A 31 9.77 -6.57 -21.23
CA PRO A 31 10.81 -7.02 -22.15
C PRO A 31 11.67 -5.85 -22.63
N VAL A 32 12.99 -6.09 -22.71
CA VAL A 32 14.02 -5.13 -23.11
C VAL A 32 13.71 -4.53 -24.49
N ILE A 33 13.07 -3.37 -24.50
CA ILE A 33 13.06 -2.38 -25.57
C ILE A 33 14.21 -1.40 -25.24
N PRO A 34 15.08 -1.03 -26.19
CA PRO A 34 16.29 -0.27 -25.87
C PRO A 34 15.99 1.06 -25.17
N ALA A 35 16.73 1.31 -24.10
CA ALA A 35 16.61 2.39 -23.14
C ALA A 35 16.30 3.77 -23.77
N LYS A 36 15.18 4.36 -23.35
CA LYS A 36 15.03 5.81 -23.17
C LYS A 36 15.18 6.07 -21.66
N ALA A 37 16.13 6.92 -21.30
CA ALA A 37 16.51 7.21 -19.91
C ALA A 37 15.33 7.77 -19.10
N GLY A 38 15.12 7.25 -17.87
CA GLY A 38 14.15 7.85 -16.94
C GLY A 38 13.61 6.98 -15.79
N THR A 39 14.23 5.87 -15.38
CA THR A 39 13.77 5.14 -14.18
C THR A 39 14.09 5.96 -12.91
N GLN A 40 13.05 6.58 -12.34
CA GLN A 40 13.07 7.37 -11.11
C GLN A 40 13.25 6.46 -9.89
N ALA A 41 14.41 6.54 -9.23
CA ALA A 41 14.43 6.38 -7.78
C ALA A 41 13.75 7.63 -7.21
N SER A 42 12.84 7.48 -6.25
CA SER A 42 12.30 8.63 -5.50
C SER A 42 13.48 9.51 -5.10
N ALA A 43 13.46 10.79 -5.47
CA ALA A 43 14.54 11.70 -5.12
C ALA A 43 14.80 11.59 -3.60
N PRO A 44 16.07 11.48 -3.15
CA PRO A 44 16.35 11.62 -1.73
C PRO A 44 15.75 12.94 -1.26
N PRO A 45 15.28 13.04 0.00
CA PRO A 45 14.76 14.30 0.53
C PRO A 45 15.74 15.42 0.16
N VAL A 46 15.21 16.51 -0.40
CA VAL A 46 16.00 17.70 -0.75
C VAL A 46 16.92 17.96 0.42
N ASP A 47 18.22 18.11 0.15
CA ASP A 47 19.22 18.27 1.19
C ASP A 47 18.91 19.53 2.01
N LEU A 48 18.15 19.36 3.10
CA LEU A 48 17.74 20.43 4.01
C LEU A 48 18.94 21.06 4.71
N THR A 49 20.13 20.45 4.62
CA THR A 49 21.38 21.00 5.18
C THR A 49 22.07 21.99 4.23
N ARG A 50 21.61 22.09 2.97
CA ARG A 50 22.30 22.86 1.91
C ARG A 50 21.87 24.32 1.77
N VAL A 51 20.80 24.74 2.43
CA VAL A 51 20.38 26.15 2.45
C VAL A 51 20.80 26.78 3.78
N ALA A 52 22.09 27.13 3.88
CA ALA A 52 22.44 28.21 4.80
C ALA A 52 21.85 29.50 4.22
N PRO A 53 20.99 30.25 4.93
CA PRO A 53 20.43 31.48 4.41
C PRO A 53 21.55 32.42 3.96
N ASN A 54 21.53 32.83 2.70
CA ASN A 54 22.54 33.71 2.14
C ASN A 54 22.40 35.11 2.77
N ALA A 55 23.20 35.33 3.80
CA ALA A 55 23.62 36.57 4.44
C ALA A 55 23.21 37.90 3.73
N GLN A 56 22.14 38.54 4.22
CA GLN A 56 21.94 39.99 4.12
C GLN A 56 21.46 40.65 5.44
N SER A 57 21.33 39.92 6.56
CA SER A 57 21.30 40.54 7.88
C SER A 57 22.60 40.23 8.61
N GLU A 58 23.26 41.27 9.15
CA GLU A 58 24.48 41.16 9.97
C GLU A 58 24.17 40.50 11.33
N ALA A 59 23.62 39.29 11.33
CA ALA A 59 23.49 38.48 12.52
C ALA A 59 24.87 37.85 12.81
N ALA A 60 25.66 38.53 13.65
CA ALA A 60 26.79 37.89 14.30
C ALA A 60 26.29 36.62 14.98
N THR A 61 26.67 35.45 14.44
CA THR A 61 26.33 34.15 14.99
C THR A 61 27.14 33.98 16.27
N PHE A 62 26.60 34.47 17.38
CA PHE A 62 27.14 34.16 18.69
C PHE A 62 26.83 32.69 18.94
N ALA A 63 27.87 31.84 18.91
CA ALA A 63 27.77 30.48 19.37
C ALA A 63 27.42 30.51 20.86
N VAL A 64 26.12 30.46 21.16
CA VAL A 64 25.62 30.26 22.51
C VAL A 64 25.53 28.75 22.76
N ASP A 65 25.91 28.33 23.96
CA ASP A 65 25.82 26.91 24.33
C ASP A 65 24.35 26.47 24.37
N ALA A 66 23.49 27.29 24.99
CA ALA A 66 22.05 27.06 25.04
C ALA A 66 21.28 28.33 24.65
N ILE A 67 20.14 28.14 23.99
CA ILE A 67 19.18 29.19 23.69
C ILE A 67 17.77 28.74 24.09
N GLU A 68 17.02 29.65 24.70
CA GLU A 68 15.61 29.49 25.03
C GLU A 68 14.87 30.70 24.45
N ILE A 69 13.87 30.44 23.62
CA ILE A 69 13.05 31.45 22.97
C ILE A 69 11.59 31.14 23.30
N ASP A 70 10.91 32.13 23.88
CA ASP A 70 9.47 32.10 24.16
C ASP A 70 8.83 33.22 23.33
N ASN A 71 8.23 32.85 22.20
CA ASN A 71 7.61 33.81 21.29
C ASN A 71 6.16 34.08 21.71
N VAL A 72 5.88 35.30 22.15
CA VAL A 72 4.54 35.77 22.56
C VAL A 72 3.98 36.85 21.64
N ASP A 73 4.72 37.25 20.61
CA ASP A 73 4.35 38.28 19.65
C ASP A 73 4.19 37.70 18.24
N ASP A 74 3.36 38.34 17.43
CA ASP A 74 3.21 37.96 16.03
C ASP A 74 4.48 38.29 15.23
N ILE A 75 4.99 37.32 14.46
CA ILE A 75 6.17 37.48 13.60
C ILE A 75 5.73 37.34 12.16
N ASP A 76 6.07 38.33 11.33
CA ASP A 76 5.77 38.31 9.90
C ASP A 76 7.00 38.67 9.06
N ALA A 77 7.60 37.67 8.41
CA ALA A 77 8.79 37.78 7.59
C ALA A 77 8.43 37.70 6.10
N HIS A 78 8.73 38.76 5.34
CA HIS A 78 8.43 38.84 3.92
C HIS A 78 9.67 39.25 3.11
N THR A 79 10.11 38.42 2.17
CA THR A 79 11.30 38.70 1.36
C THR A 79 11.16 38.21 -0.08
N PRO A 80 11.89 38.83 -1.03
CA PRO A 80 12.11 38.24 -2.34
C PRO A 80 13.23 37.18 -2.27
N GLY A 81 12.89 35.90 -2.40
CA GLY A 81 13.86 34.80 -2.32
C GLY A 81 13.76 34.00 -1.03
N ASP A 82 14.57 34.31 -0.01
CA ASP A 82 14.63 33.52 1.24
C ASP A 82 13.97 34.26 2.41
N ALA A 83 12.94 33.67 3.01
CA ALA A 83 12.24 34.18 4.19
C ALA A 83 12.47 33.28 5.40
N LEU A 84 12.81 33.90 6.53
CA LEU A 84 13.01 33.22 7.82
C LEU A 84 12.21 33.96 8.89
N GLY A 85 11.27 33.26 9.53
CA GLY A 85 10.48 33.78 10.65
C GLY A 85 11.28 33.72 11.96
N LEU A 86 10.94 32.77 12.84
CA LEU A 86 11.59 32.54 14.12
C LEU A 86 12.73 31.52 13.98
N SER A 87 13.89 31.81 14.56
CA SER A 87 15.00 30.85 14.58
C SER A 87 15.78 30.87 15.90
N GLY A 88 16.01 29.67 16.44
CA GLY A 88 16.91 29.41 17.56
C GLY A 88 18.03 28.46 17.14
N TYR A 89 19.27 28.96 17.18
CA TYR A 89 20.47 28.17 16.90
C TYR A 89 21.39 28.13 18.12
N ALA A 90 21.77 26.95 18.57
CA ALA A 90 22.70 26.78 19.68
C ALA A 90 23.72 25.66 19.43
N THR A 91 24.83 25.69 20.17
CA THR A 91 25.85 24.64 20.05
C THR A 91 25.41 23.37 20.76
N TYR A 92 24.71 23.49 21.89
CA TYR A 92 24.30 22.35 22.72
C TYR A 92 22.78 22.17 22.76
N SER A 93 22.01 23.18 23.21
CA SER A 93 20.56 23.07 23.38
C SER A 93 19.78 24.25 22.80
N ALA A 94 18.75 23.99 21.99
CA ALA A 94 17.83 25.02 21.49
C ALA A 94 16.39 24.68 21.85
N HIS A 95 15.78 25.49 22.69
CA HIS A 95 14.38 25.38 23.09
C HIS A 95 13.61 26.56 22.51
N VAL A 96 12.67 26.32 21.61
CA VAL A 96 11.83 27.34 20.99
C VAL A 96 10.38 26.99 21.30
N THR A 97 9.65 27.90 21.94
CA THR A 97 8.21 27.76 22.18
C THR A 97 7.49 28.91 21.51
N ASN A 98 6.46 28.61 20.72
CA ASN A 98 5.61 29.58 20.05
C ASN A 98 4.23 29.65 20.70
N HIS A 99 3.83 30.87 21.10
CA HIS A 99 2.53 31.21 21.67
C HIS A 99 1.69 32.15 20.79
N ALA A 100 2.20 32.58 19.64
CA ALA A 100 1.59 33.58 18.76
C ALA A 100 1.65 33.15 17.28
N ASP A 101 1.27 34.03 16.36
CA ASP A 101 1.30 33.73 14.93
C ASP A 101 2.70 34.00 14.34
N ILE A 102 3.22 33.04 13.57
CA ILE A 102 4.47 33.17 12.81
C ILE A 102 4.17 32.94 11.33
N SER A 103 4.56 33.89 10.49
CA SER A 103 4.47 33.83 9.03
C SER A 103 5.84 34.10 8.40
N ALA A 104 6.24 33.24 7.46
CA ALA A 104 7.39 33.45 6.59
C ALA A 104 6.97 33.29 5.13
N THR A 105 7.09 34.36 4.35
CA THR A 105 6.67 34.41 2.95
C THR A 105 7.82 34.83 2.04
N ALA A 106 8.18 33.92 1.12
CA ALA A 106 9.22 34.06 0.13
C ALA A 106 8.61 34.09 -1.28
N ASN A 107 8.79 35.21 -2.00
CA ASN A 107 8.26 35.37 -3.36
C ASN A 107 9.36 35.84 -4.32
N GLY A 108 9.70 35.06 -5.35
CA GLY A 108 10.77 35.46 -6.28
C GLY A 108 10.56 34.96 -7.71
N PRO A 109 11.24 35.56 -8.71
CA PRO A 109 11.31 35.01 -10.06
C PRO A 109 12.37 33.89 -10.18
N GLY A 110 13.13 33.62 -9.11
CA GLY A 110 14.14 32.56 -9.00
C GLY A 110 13.74 31.60 -7.89
N ASN A 111 14.68 30.88 -7.28
CA ASN A 111 14.36 30.03 -6.13
C ASN A 111 13.72 30.84 -4.98
N ALA A 112 12.73 30.23 -4.33
CA ALA A 112 12.04 30.78 -3.17
C ALA A 112 12.09 29.79 -2.00
N THR A 113 12.55 30.24 -0.84
CA THR A 113 12.68 29.40 0.36
C THR A 113 12.03 30.07 1.56
N ALA A 114 11.08 29.42 2.22
CA ALA A 114 10.46 29.92 3.44
C ALA A 114 10.63 28.93 4.59
N TYR A 115 11.20 29.40 5.71
CA TYR A 115 11.22 28.69 6.98
C TYR A 115 10.49 29.53 8.03
N ALA A 116 9.38 29.03 8.57
CA ALA A 116 8.61 29.81 9.53
C ALA A 116 9.20 29.70 10.95
N ALA A 117 9.44 28.50 11.48
CA ALA A 117 10.04 28.31 12.79
C ALA A 117 11.14 27.24 12.80
N ILE A 118 12.31 27.59 13.37
CA ILE A 118 13.48 26.70 13.48
C ILE A 118 13.98 26.60 14.91
N GLY A 119 14.15 25.37 15.41
CA GLY A 119 14.95 25.05 16.59
C GLY A 119 16.08 24.09 16.20
N SER A 120 17.33 24.53 16.27
CA SER A 120 18.47 23.72 15.84
C SER A 120 19.62 23.77 16.83
N ALA A 121 20.13 22.60 17.22
CA ALA A 121 21.27 22.51 18.12
C ALA A 121 22.21 21.33 17.83
N GLY A 122 23.36 21.29 18.47
CA GLY A 122 24.28 20.15 18.37
C GLY A 122 23.76 18.90 19.09
N TYR A 123 23.19 19.04 20.29
CA TYR A 123 22.77 17.89 21.11
C TYR A 123 21.26 17.79 21.27
N GLU A 124 20.57 18.86 21.67
CA GLU A 124 19.14 18.86 21.98
C GLU A 124 18.39 20.01 21.29
N ALA A 125 17.36 19.69 20.53
CA ALA A 125 16.46 20.69 19.96
C ALA A 125 15.02 20.38 20.34
N TYR A 126 14.32 21.35 20.90
CA TYR A 126 12.90 21.30 21.22
C TYR A 126 12.20 22.46 20.53
N LEU A 127 11.16 22.17 19.75
CA LEU A 127 10.26 23.17 19.17
C LEU A 127 8.82 22.85 19.61
N GLY A 128 8.22 23.72 20.41
CA GLY A 128 6.82 23.65 20.81
C GLY A 128 5.97 24.69 20.10
N ASN A 129 4.84 24.28 19.52
CA ASN A 129 3.78 25.17 19.02
C ASN A 129 2.51 24.92 19.84
N VAL A 130 2.06 25.89 20.64
CA VAL A 130 0.91 25.68 21.55
C VAL A 130 -0.44 25.77 20.82
N ALA A 131 -1.52 25.35 21.47
CA ALA A 131 -2.82 25.13 20.84
C ALA A 131 -3.42 26.32 20.07
N ASP A 132 -3.20 27.55 20.54
CA ASP A 132 -3.74 28.76 19.91
C ASP A 132 -2.74 29.44 18.94
N ALA A 133 -1.57 28.82 18.70
CA ALA A 133 -0.50 29.42 17.91
C ALA A 133 -0.44 28.84 16.49
N THR A 134 -0.09 29.70 15.53
CA THR A 134 -0.02 29.35 14.10
C THR A 134 1.40 29.51 13.58
N ILE A 135 1.85 28.57 12.75
CA ILE A 135 3.12 28.64 12.02
C ILE A 135 2.81 28.46 10.53
N VAL A 136 3.15 29.45 9.69
CA VAL A 136 2.86 29.44 8.24
C VAL A 136 4.12 29.74 7.45
N ALA A 137 4.50 28.83 6.54
CA ALA A 137 5.55 29.05 5.55
C ALA A 137 4.96 29.09 4.14
N ASN A 138 5.24 30.14 3.37
CA ASN A 138 4.81 30.28 1.97
C ASN A 138 6.02 30.54 1.07
N ALA A 139 6.23 29.70 0.06
CA ALA A 139 7.26 29.90 -0.96
C ALA A 139 6.61 29.86 -2.35
N MET A 140 6.74 30.94 -3.12
CA MET A 140 6.18 31.02 -4.47
C MET A 140 7.25 31.50 -5.47
N THR A 141 7.33 30.83 -6.61
CA THR A 141 8.18 31.26 -7.72
C THR A 141 7.56 31.05 -9.09
N ILE A 142 8.05 31.82 -10.06
CA ILE A 142 7.76 31.62 -11.49
C ILE A 142 8.81 30.68 -12.09
N ASP A 143 10.09 31.01 -11.97
CA ASP A 143 11.19 30.22 -12.50
C ASP A 143 12.06 29.70 -11.34
N GLY A 144 12.24 28.38 -11.24
CA GLY A 144 13.08 27.74 -10.23
C GLY A 144 12.28 27.03 -9.13
N ASP A 145 12.96 26.71 -8.03
CA ASP A 145 12.42 25.81 -7.03
C ASP A 145 11.78 26.57 -5.87
N ALA A 146 10.60 26.12 -5.41
CA ALA A 146 9.93 26.59 -4.21
C ALA A 146 10.09 25.58 -3.07
N LEU A 147 10.57 26.03 -1.91
CA LEU A 147 10.67 25.23 -0.70
C LEU A 147 10.02 25.95 0.48
N ALA A 148 8.99 25.35 1.07
CA ALA A 148 8.35 25.85 2.29
C ALA A 148 8.48 24.83 3.42
N VAL A 149 8.93 25.29 4.59
CA VAL A 149 9.03 24.49 5.81
C VAL A 149 8.38 25.24 6.96
N GLY A 150 7.30 24.69 7.50
CA GLY A 150 6.56 25.28 8.62
C GLY A 150 7.40 25.26 9.90
N ALA A 151 7.50 24.10 10.54
CA ALA A 151 8.26 23.90 11.77
C ALA A 151 9.41 22.90 11.57
N TYR A 152 10.63 23.26 12.00
CA TYR A 152 11.83 22.47 11.83
C TYR A 152 12.61 22.34 13.14
N ALA A 153 12.70 21.12 13.68
CA ALA A 153 13.52 20.78 14.84
C ALA A 153 14.71 19.89 14.43
N SER A 154 15.94 20.25 14.80
CA SER A 154 17.13 19.52 14.36
C SER A 154 18.24 19.43 15.42
N ALA A 155 18.67 18.22 15.75
CA ALA A 155 19.80 17.97 16.63
C ALA A 155 20.45 16.60 16.37
N GLN A 156 21.72 16.41 16.76
CA GLN A 156 22.40 15.13 16.60
C GLN A 156 22.10 14.13 17.72
N GLY A 157 21.62 14.61 18.87
CA GLY A 157 21.26 13.79 20.03
C GLY A 157 19.75 13.54 20.11
N ILE A 158 18.98 14.58 20.40
CA ILE A 158 17.52 14.51 20.54
C ILE A 158 16.90 15.73 19.88
N ALA A 159 16.07 15.50 18.86
CA ALA A 159 15.21 16.52 18.28
C ALA A 159 13.75 16.17 18.61
N THR A 160 13.02 17.13 19.16
CA THR A 160 11.61 16.98 19.50
C THR A 160 10.84 18.17 18.95
N LEU A 161 9.72 17.86 18.30
CA LEU A 161 8.74 18.85 17.88
C LEU A 161 7.38 18.46 18.46
N ALA A 162 6.78 19.36 19.22
CA ALA A 162 5.43 19.21 19.76
C ALA A 162 4.53 20.27 19.15
N ASN A 163 3.63 19.86 18.26
CA ASN A 163 2.63 20.74 17.65
C ASN A 163 1.26 20.47 18.27
N TYR A 164 0.73 21.44 19.01
CA TYR A 164 -0.65 21.44 19.50
C TYR A 164 -1.55 22.45 18.78
N GLY A 165 -0.95 23.43 18.08
CA GLY A 165 -1.63 24.44 17.27
C GLY A 165 -1.67 24.07 15.78
N ILE A 166 -1.54 25.07 14.91
CA ILE A 166 -1.56 24.89 13.46
C ILE A 166 -0.15 25.10 12.89
N ALA A 167 0.33 24.18 12.05
CA ALA A 167 1.53 24.39 11.24
C ALA A 167 1.24 24.08 9.76
N THR A 168 1.46 25.06 8.89
CA THR A 168 1.22 24.93 7.45
C THR A 168 2.45 25.31 6.63
N ALA A 169 2.62 24.62 5.50
CA ALA A 169 3.64 24.92 4.51
C ALA A 169 3.02 24.90 3.11
N HIS A 170 3.20 25.97 2.34
CA HIS A 170 2.73 26.10 0.98
C HIS A 170 3.89 26.42 0.04
N ALA A 171 4.11 25.56 -0.96
CA ALA A 171 5.11 25.76 -2.00
C ALA A 171 4.45 25.75 -3.39
N ALA A 172 4.73 26.75 -4.21
CA ALA A 172 4.23 26.84 -5.57
C ALA A 172 5.32 27.27 -6.57
N SER A 173 5.44 26.56 -7.69
CA SER A 173 6.33 26.94 -8.80
C SER A 173 5.67 26.73 -10.16
N ASP A 174 5.70 27.75 -11.03
CA ASP A 174 5.13 27.66 -12.38
C ASP A 174 6.01 26.82 -13.34
N ASN A 175 7.34 26.93 -13.24
CA ASN A 175 8.29 26.32 -14.17
C ASN A 175 9.38 25.45 -13.51
N GLY A 176 9.34 25.26 -12.19
CA GLY A 176 10.28 24.41 -11.46
C GLY A 176 9.59 23.59 -10.37
N ASP A 177 10.38 23.00 -9.49
CA ASP A 177 9.87 22.05 -8.50
C ASP A 177 9.29 22.78 -7.28
N ALA A 178 8.32 22.15 -6.62
CA ALA A 178 7.70 22.66 -5.39
C ALA A 178 7.77 21.62 -4.28
N SER A 179 8.30 22.00 -3.12
CA SER A 179 8.42 21.13 -1.95
C SER A 179 7.86 21.81 -0.69
N ALA A 180 6.88 21.18 -0.06
CA ALA A 180 6.25 21.68 1.17
C ALA A 180 6.40 20.67 2.31
N TYR A 181 6.87 21.14 3.47
CA TYR A 181 7.02 20.36 4.68
C TYR A 181 6.36 21.07 5.88
N ALA A 182 5.26 20.54 6.42
CA ALA A 182 4.57 21.23 7.51
C ALA A 182 5.37 21.16 8.83
N ALA A 183 5.81 19.95 9.21
CA ALA A 183 6.64 19.70 10.37
C ALA A 183 7.74 18.68 10.09
N VAL A 184 8.96 19.00 10.50
CA VAL A 184 10.15 18.18 10.27
C VAL A 184 10.98 18.06 11.55
N VAL A 185 11.33 16.82 11.88
CA VAL A 185 12.22 16.49 13.00
C VAL A 185 13.43 15.71 12.49
N TYR A 186 14.62 16.25 12.73
CA TYR A 186 15.88 15.63 12.36
C TYR A 186 16.72 15.33 13.61
N GLY A 187 16.69 14.09 14.07
CA GLY A 187 17.45 13.59 15.23
C GLY A 187 18.88 13.12 14.94
N GLY A 188 19.40 13.36 13.73
CA GLY A 188 20.75 12.93 13.35
C GLY A 188 20.93 11.41 13.23
N ALA A 189 22.11 10.99 12.76
CA ALA A 189 22.37 9.57 12.45
C ALA A 189 22.51 8.67 13.69
N ALA A 190 22.73 9.26 14.88
CA ALA A 190 22.93 8.56 16.15
C ALA A 190 21.89 8.94 17.22
N GLY A 191 20.91 9.79 16.88
CA GLY A 191 20.00 10.38 17.84
C GLY A 191 18.53 10.02 17.63
N ILE A 192 17.68 10.70 18.39
CA ILE A 192 16.25 10.46 18.48
C ILE A 192 15.52 11.61 17.79
N GLY A 193 14.65 11.30 16.84
CA GLY A 193 13.65 12.21 16.31
C GLY A 193 12.28 11.86 16.88
N LEU A 194 11.63 12.83 17.50
CA LEU A 194 10.29 12.67 18.06
C LEU A 194 9.37 13.80 17.59
N LEU A 195 8.29 13.45 16.90
CA LEU A 195 7.22 14.37 16.54
C LEU A 195 5.95 13.99 17.30
N ILE A 196 5.39 14.94 18.04
CA ILE A 196 4.09 14.82 18.72
C ILE A 196 3.15 15.83 18.07
N ASN A 197 2.12 15.35 17.39
CA ASN A 197 1.11 16.17 16.75
C ASN A 197 -0.24 16.04 17.45
N GLY A 198 -0.58 17.00 18.30
CA GLY A 198 -1.91 17.21 18.86
C GLY A 198 -2.70 18.33 18.20
N GLY A 199 -2.19 18.92 17.10
CA GLY A 199 -2.84 19.98 16.33
C GLY A 199 -2.88 19.69 14.82
N ASP A 200 -3.13 20.71 13.99
CA ASP A 200 -3.26 20.52 12.54
C ASP A 200 -1.92 20.74 11.82
N LEU A 201 -1.54 19.79 10.97
CA LEU A 201 -0.41 19.88 10.04
C LEU A 201 -0.92 19.87 8.59
N ALA A 202 -0.51 20.85 7.78
CA ALA A 202 -0.85 20.89 6.35
C ALA A 202 0.35 21.23 5.46
N ALA A 203 0.62 20.40 4.46
CA ALA A 203 1.64 20.66 3.44
C ALA A 203 1.00 20.68 2.05
N ASP A 204 1.14 21.78 1.33
CA ASP A 204 0.56 21.98 0.00
C ASP A 204 1.69 22.32 -1.00
N ALA A 205 1.93 21.46 -1.99
CA ALA A 205 2.89 21.66 -3.06
C ALA A 205 2.21 21.71 -4.43
N SER A 206 2.51 22.73 -5.23
CA SER A 206 1.99 22.89 -6.60
C SER A 206 3.12 23.19 -7.57
N ALA A 207 3.30 22.35 -8.59
CA ALA A 207 4.31 22.52 -9.63
C ALA A 207 3.67 22.56 -11.03
N GLY A 208 4.26 23.30 -11.95
CA GLY A 208 3.78 23.40 -13.33
C GLY A 208 4.05 22.16 -14.18
N ALA A 209 4.00 22.33 -15.50
CA ALA A 209 4.16 21.23 -16.45
C ALA A 209 5.58 20.62 -16.41
N GLY A 210 5.66 19.29 -16.38
CA GLY A 210 6.91 18.53 -16.36
C GLY A 210 7.73 18.64 -15.07
N ALA A 211 7.24 19.34 -14.05
CA ALA A 211 7.93 19.56 -12.78
C ALA A 211 7.46 18.61 -11.66
N GLU A 212 8.18 18.62 -10.54
CA GLU A 212 7.88 17.79 -9.36
C GLU A 212 7.20 18.62 -8.25
N ALA A 213 6.06 18.13 -7.74
CA ALA A 213 5.41 18.62 -6.54
C ALA A 213 5.53 17.58 -5.42
N ASN A 214 6.13 17.94 -4.29
CA ASN A 214 6.36 17.05 -3.16
C ASN A 214 5.84 17.68 -1.87
N ALA A 215 4.87 17.03 -1.21
CA ALA A 215 4.28 17.50 0.04
C ALA A 215 4.42 16.46 1.15
N ILE A 216 4.97 16.85 2.29
CA ILE A 216 5.05 16.00 3.49
C ILE A 216 4.53 16.75 4.72
N ALA A 217 3.47 16.27 5.36
CA ALA A 217 2.91 16.97 6.52
C ALA A 217 3.77 16.72 7.78
N ALA A 218 4.05 15.46 8.13
CA ALA A 218 4.89 15.09 9.26
C ALA A 218 6.09 14.25 8.81
N LEU A 219 7.31 14.74 9.03
CA LEU A 219 8.55 14.02 8.72
C LEU A 219 9.43 13.87 9.96
N THR A 220 9.84 12.64 10.26
CA THR A 220 10.84 12.38 11.30
C THR A 220 11.97 11.50 10.77
N TYR A 221 13.20 11.90 11.05
CA TYR A 221 14.42 11.18 10.69
C TYR A 221 15.33 11.02 11.92
N GLY A 222 15.86 9.83 12.16
CA GLY A 222 16.80 9.58 13.27
C GLY A 222 17.26 8.13 13.38
N THR A 223 18.10 7.79 14.36
CA THR A 223 18.32 6.37 14.73
C THR A 223 17.02 5.77 15.23
N VAL A 224 16.32 6.49 16.10
CA VAL A 224 14.95 6.21 16.50
C VAL A 224 14.10 7.35 15.99
N ALA A 225 13.15 7.07 15.09
CA ALA A 225 12.24 8.08 14.55
C ALA A 225 10.80 7.71 14.92
N SER A 226 10.13 8.59 15.67
CA SER A 226 8.78 8.35 16.15
C SER A 226 7.85 9.51 15.83
N ILE A 227 6.64 9.18 15.39
CA ILE A 227 5.53 10.12 15.19
C ILE A 227 4.34 9.65 16.03
N PHE A 228 3.81 10.52 16.88
CA PHE A 228 2.53 10.35 17.57
C PHE A 228 1.56 11.37 17.00
N ASN A 229 0.53 10.92 16.30
CA ASN A 229 -0.45 11.78 15.64
C ASN A 229 -1.84 11.61 16.27
N ASP A 230 -2.23 12.58 17.09
CA ASP A 230 -3.53 12.63 17.79
C ASP A 230 -4.55 13.54 17.08
N ALA A 231 -4.14 14.21 16.00
CA ALA A 231 -4.91 15.23 15.28
C ALA A 231 -4.78 15.07 13.75
N ASN A 232 -4.98 16.13 12.96
CA ASN A 232 -4.95 16.03 11.50
C ASN A 232 -3.55 16.28 10.93
N ALA A 233 -3.12 15.45 9.97
CA ALA A 233 -1.97 15.73 9.12
C ALA A 233 -2.35 15.51 7.65
N THR A 234 -2.27 16.56 6.83
CA THR A 234 -2.69 16.55 5.42
C THR A 234 -1.55 16.96 4.51
N ALA A 235 -1.29 16.17 3.46
CA ALA A 235 -0.34 16.50 2.40
C ALA A 235 -1.05 16.52 1.03
N ASN A 236 -0.96 17.63 0.31
CA ASN A 236 -1.49 17.81 -1.04
C ASN A 236 -0.35 18.12 -2.00
N ALA A 237 -0.18 17.30 -3.04
CA ALA A 237 0.77 17.55 -4.12
C ALA A 237 0.03 17.61 -5.46
N GLN A 238 0.26 18.68 -6.23
CA GLN A 238 -0.30 18.85 -7.57
C GLN A 238 0.80 19.18 -8.57
N ALA A 239 0.89 18.41 -9.65
CA ALA A 239 1.80 18.67 -10.76
C ALA A 239 1.03 18.87 -12.08
N GLY A 240 1.53 19.74 -12.95
CA GLY A 240 0.96 19.99 -14.28
C GLY A 240 1.22 18.85 -15.28
N GLU A 241 1.04 19.15 -16.56
CA GLU A 241 1.13 18.16 -17.65
C GLU A 241 2.45 17.37 -17.61
N GLY A 242 2.38 16.04 -17.51
CA GLY A 242 3.55 15.16 -17.52
C GLY A 242 4.49 15.32 -16.31
N GLY A 243 4.05 16.03 -15.25
CA GLY A 243 4.79 16.21 -14.01
C GLY A 243 4.71 15.00 -13.07
N THR A 244 5.31 15.14 -11.89
CA THR A 244 5.27 14.13 -10.82
C THR A 244 4.71 14.76 -9.54
N ALA A 245 3.67 14.18 -8.97
CA ALA A 245 3.12 14.60 -7.67
C ALA A 245 3.37 13.51 -6.62
N SER A 246 4.01 13.86 -5.49
CA SER A 246 4.23 12.96 -4.36
C SER A 246 3.69 13.58 -3.06
N ALA A 247 2.74 12.92 -2.42
CA ALA A 247 2.14 13.37 -1.16
C ALA A 247 2.32 12.34 -0.06
N ARG A 248 2.79 12.77 1.12
CA ARG A 248 2.95 11.91 2.30
C ARG A 248 2.42 12.58 3.57
N ALA A 249 1.42 12.00 4.22
CA ALA A 249 0.88 12.62 5.44
C ALA A 249 1.85 12.44 6.62
N ALA A 250 2.31 11.21 6.88
CA ALA A 250 3.30 10.93 7.91
C ALA A 250 4.42 10.03 7.38
N ARG A 251 5.68 10.42 7.65
CA ARG A 251 6.87 9.68 7.24
C ARG A 251 7.90 9.59 8.35
N ALA A 252 8.23 8.37 8.77
CA ALA A 252 9.30 8.10 9.74
C ALA A 252 10.39 7.24 9.11
N LEU A 253 11.64 7.70 9.19
CA LEU A 253 12.82 7.06 8.62
C LEU A 253 13.90 6.88 9.69
N GLY A 254 14.35 5.64 9.92
CA GLY A 254 15.41 5.42 10.91
C GLY A 254 15.94 4.00 11.02
N MET A 255 16.74 3.73 12.07
CA MET A 255 17.08 2.34 12.43
C MET A 255 15.88 1.65 13.06
N TYR A 256 15.19 2.33 13.97
CA TYR A 256 13.92 1.90 14.53
C TYR A 256 12.89 2.98 14.25
N THR A 257 11.72 2.60 13.77
CA THR A 257 10.64 3.55 13.54
C THR A 257 9.34 3.11 14.18
N ALA A 258 8.59 4.10 14.65
CA ALA A 258 7.24 3.92 15.17
C ALA A 258 6.35 5.05 14.70
N ILE A 259 5.18 4.74 14.17
CA ILE A 259 4.12 5.73 13.95
C ILE A 259 2.88 5.24 14.69
N ASP A 260 2.35 6.07 15.58
CA ASP A 260 1.09 5.85 16.29
C ASP A 260 0.10 6.93 15.82
N ASN A 261 -0.96 6.50 15.13
CA ASN A 261 -1.99 7.38 14.60
C ASN A 261 -3.32 7.16 15.33
N GLN A 262 -3.75 8.15 16.11
CA GLN A 262 -5.07 8.24 16.73
C GLN A 262 -5.95 9.31 16.06
N GLY A 263 -5.38 10.16 15.19
CA GLY A 263 -6.07 11.20 14.43
C GLY A 263 -6.29 10.86 12.96
N THR A 264 -6.23 11.87 12.09
CA THR A 264 -6.44 11.72 10.63
C THR A 264 -5.14 11.92 9.87
N LEU A 265 -4.78 10.99 8.99
CA LEU A 265 -3.69 11.12 8.03
C LEU A 265 -4.27 11.15 6.61
N SER A 266 -4.02 12.21 5.86
CA SER A 266 -4.54 12.37 4.49
C SER A 266 -3.44 12.75 3.50
N ALA A 267 -3.26 11.96 2.45
CA ALA A 267 -2.31 12.22 1.37
C ALA A 267 -3.05 12.27 0.01
N PHE A 268 -2.91 13.38 -0.70
CA PHE A 268 -3.54 13.60 -1.99
C PHE A 268 -2.49 13.99 -3.03
N ALA A 269 -2.34 13.17 -4.08
CA ALA A 269 -1.44 13.45 -5.19
C ALA A 269 -2.22 13.55 -6.50
N LYS A 270 -2.00 14.62 -7.26
CA LYS A 270 -2.63 14.82 -8.57
C LYS A 270 -1.59 15.23 -9.61
N ALA A 271 -1.59 14.53 -10.75
CA ALA A 271 -0.82 14.93 -11.92
C ALA A 271 -1.72 14.92 -13.17
N ASP A 272 -1.57 15.91 -14.04
CA ASP A 272 -2.26 15.92 -15.34
C ASP A 272 -1.43 15.08 -16.33
N GLY A 273 -1.70 13.77 -16.43
CA GLY A 273 -0.75 12.81 -16.99
C GLY A 273 0.46 12.61 -16.06
N GLY A 274 1.54 11.99 -16.54
CA GLY A 274 2.74 11.78 -15.71
C GLY A 274 2.52 10.77 -14.57
N SER A 275 2.93 11.10 -13.35
CA SER A 275 2.88 10.19 -12.19
C SER A 275 2.32 10.88 -10.92
N ALA A 276 1.42 10.21 -10.22
CA ALA A 276 0.90 10.62 -8.91
C ALA A 276 1.11 9.53 -7.87
N GLU A 277 1.82 9.83 -6.78
CA GLU A 277 2.07 8.94 -5.65
C GLU A 277 1.52 9.55 -4.35
N ALA A 278 0.56 8.87 -3.72
CA ALA A 278 0.03 9.26 -2.40
C ALA A 278 0.30 8.16 -1.39
N ILE A 279 0.99 8.47 -0.29
CA ILE A 279 1.25 7.53 0.81
C ILE A 279 0.89 8.18 2.14
N ALA A 280 -0.22 7.77 2.76
CA ALA A 280 -0.68 8.45 3.97
C ALA A 280 0.23 8.15 5.19
N LEU A 281 0.55 6.89 5.46
CA LEU A 281 1.51 6.50 6.51
C LEU A 281 2.71 5.74 5.91
N ASP A 282 3.93 6.25 6.11
CA ASP A 282 5.18 5.65 5.61
C ASP A 282 6.21 5.45 6.73
N ALA A 283 6.27 4.23 7.29
CA ALA A 283 7.23 3.84 8.31
C ALA A 283 8.32 2.93 7.72
N PHE A 284 9.57 3.39 7.77
CA PHE A 284 10.73 2.61 7.30
C PHE A 284 11.81 2.52 8.38
N GLY A 285 12.02 1.31 8.90
CA GLY A 285 13.01 1.02 9.93
C GLY A 285 14.05 0.00 9.47
N TYR A 286 15.34 0.35 9.52
CA TYR A 286 16.40 -0.56 9.09
C TYR A 286 16.52 -1.81 9.98
N LEU A 287 16.32 -1.67 11.29
CA LEU A 287 16.35 -2.72 12.31
C LEU A 287 14.96 -3.07 12.85
N GLY A 288 13.91 -2.68 12.13
CA GLY A 288 12.53 -3.00 12.50
C GLY A 288 11.67 -1.76 12.62
N ASN A 289 10.36 -1.98 12.47
CA ASN A 289 9.40 -0.92 12.45
C ASN A 289 8.06 -1.36 13.08
N SER A 290 7.30 -0.39 13.57
CA SER A 290 5.93 -0.59 14.05
C SER A 290 5.03 0.55 13.55
N ALA A 291 3.83 0.21 13.11
CA ALA A 291 2.78 1.16 12.76
C ALA A 291 1.47 0.78 13.45
N TYR A 292 0.94 1.71 14.24
CA TYR A 292 -0.34 1.58 14.95
C TYR A 292 -1.32 2.59 14.36
N ASN A 293 -2.50 2.13 13.96
CA ASN A 293 -3.57 2.98 13.46
C ASN A 293 -4.88 2.72 14.19
N ASP A 294 -5.29 3.67 15.01
CA ASP A 294 -6.60 3.72 15.67
C ASP A 294 -7.51 4.82 15.06
N GLY A 295 -6.95 5.68 14.20
CA GLY A 295 -7.65 6.76 13.52
C GLY A 295 -7.95 6.48 12.04
N ASP A 296 -8.12 7.56 11.26
CA ASP A 296 -8.47 7.50 9.84
C ASP A 296 -7.24 7.77 8.95
N ILE A 297 -7.00 6.89 7.98
CA ILE A 297 -5.94 7.01 6.98
C ILE A 297 -6.59 7.07 5.59
N THR A 298 -6.29 8.12 4.82
CA THR A 298 -6.75 8.28 3.44
C THR A 298 -5.59 8.63 2.51
N ALA A 299 -5.37 7.81 1.49
CA ALA A 299 -4.44 8.09 0.40
C ALA A 299 -5.19 8.10 -0.94
N ALA A 300 -5.08 9.19 -1.69
CA ALA A 300 -5.69 9.31 -3.02
C ALA A 300 -4.70 9.83 -4.06
N ALA A 301 -4.56 9.11 -5.17
CA ALA A 301 -3.70 9.47 -6.28
C ALA A 301 -4.52 9.56 -7.58
N THR A 302 -4.35 10.64 -8.34
CA THR A 302 -5.00 10.83 -9.64
C THR A 302 -4.00 11.25 -10.70
N ALA A 303 -3.83 10.46 -11.76
CA ALA A 303 -2.96 10.73 -12.90
C ALA A 303 -3.69 10.44 -14.22
N ILE A 304 -4.49 11.38 -14.72
CA ILE A 304 -5.31 11.17 -15.92
C ILE A 304 -4.40 10.97 -17.14
N GLY A 305 -4.38 9.77 -17.74
CA GLY A 305 -3.45 9.43 -18.82
C GLY A 305 -2.01 9.18 -18.35
N GLY A 306 -1.82 8.84 -17.07
CA GLY A 306 -0.53 8.52 -16.46
C GLY A 306 -0.64 7.42 -15.39
N ASP A 307 0.37 7.34 -14.54
CA ASP A 307 0.50 6.32 -13.49
C ASP A 307 0.02 6.87 -12.13
N ALA A 308 -0.97 6.23 -11.52
CA ALA A 308 -1.47 6.59 -10.19
C ALA A 308 -1.17 5.49 -9.18
N ASN A 309 -0.52 5.85 -8.07
CA ASN A 309 -0.16 4.93 -6.99
C ASN A 309 -0.61 5.47 -5.62
N ALA A 310 -1.56 4.79 -4.98
CA ALA A 310 -2.05 5.15 -3.65
C ALA A 310 -1.73 4.03 -2.64
N VAL A 311 -1.13 4.39 -1.52
CA VAL A 311 -0.86 3.48 -0.40
C VAL A 311 -1.40 4.08 0.89
N GLY A 312 -2.33 3.39 1.55
CA GLY A 312 -2.86 3.83 2.84
C GLY A 312 -1.76 3.78 3.90
N LEU A 313 -1.29 2.58 4.20
CA LEU A 313 -0.26 2.31 5.20
C LEU A 313 0.89 1.50 4.60
N ARG A 314 2.12 1.99 4.77
CA ARG A 314 3.35 1.27 4.42
C ARG A 314 4.27 1.12 5.62
N SER A 315 4.57 -0.12 5.98
CA SER A 315 5.42 -0.53 7.09
C SER A 315 6.52 -1.46 6.56
N ILE A 316 7.78 -1.01 6.65
CA ILE A 316 8.93 -1.77 6.15
C ILE A 316 10.01 -1.90 7.23
N GLY A 317 10.28 -3.14 7.63
CA GLY A 317 11.41 -3.53 8.46
C GLY A 317 12.52 -4.13 7.59
N TYR A 318 13.67 -3.47 7.42
CA TYR A 318 14.66 -4.02 6.48
C TYR A 318 15.35 -5.27 7.03
N SER A 319 15.86 -5.21 8.27
CA SER A 319 16.66 -6.28 8.87
C SER A 319 15.92 -7.16 9.85
N PHE A 320 14.87 -6.64 10.48
CA PHE A 320 14.08 -7.29 11.54
C PHE A 320 12.60 -7.01 11.31
N ASN A 321 11.78 -7.24 12.33
CA ASN A 321 10.33 -7.32 12.23
C ASN A 321 9.67 -6.06 11.66
N ALA A 322 8.56 -6.30 10.97
CA ALA A 322 7.62 -5.27 10.52
C ALA A 322 6.24 -5.59 11.11
N TYR A 323 5.69 -4.65 11.88
CA TYR A 323 4.45 -4.86 12.63
C TYR A 323 3.44 -3.77 12.31
N VAL A 324 2.22 -4.20 11.95
CA VAL A 324 1.07 -3.31 11.74
C VAL A 324 -0.08 -3.74 12.63
N SER A 325 -0.68 -2.78 13.34
CA SER A 325 -1.95 -2.95 14.03
C SER A 325 -2.92 -1.87 13.58
N ASN A 326 -4.08 -2.28 13.06
CA ASN A 326 -5.13 -1.38 12.60
C ASN A 326 -6.45 -1.67 13.36
N THR A 327 -6.95 -0.69 14.10
CA THR A 327 -8.31 -0.69 14.65
C THR A 327 -9.21 0.41 14.03
N GLY A 328 -8.62 1.35 13.29
CA GLY A 328 -9.32 2.43 12.58
C GLY A 328 -9.61 2.12 11.11
N THR A 329 -9.72 3.17 10.29
CA THR A 329 -10.03 3.06 8.85
C THR A 329 -8.78 3.32 8.01
N ILE A 330 -8.56 2.52 6.97
CA ILE A 330 -7.51 2.73 5.97
C ILE A 330 -8.14 2.70 4.57
N ALA A 331 -8.05 3.80 3.82
CA ALA A 331 -8.54 3.90 2.46
C ALA A 331 -7.42 4.33 1.49
N ALA A 332 -7.25 3.57 0.41
CA ALA A 332 -6.35 3.88 -0.71
C ALA A 332 -7.13 3.91 -2.02
N HIS A 333 -7.04 5.02 -2.76
CA HIS A 333 -7.76 5.21 -4.02
C HIS A 333 -6.82 5.74 -5.12
N ALA A 334 -6.63 4.98 -6.19
CA ALA A 334 -5.83 5.37 -7.35
C ALA A 334 -6.69 5.45 -8.61
N ILE A 335 -6.57 6.55 -9.37
CA ILE A 335 -7.25 6.76 -10.66
C ILE A 335 -6.21 7.15 -11.71
N GLY A 336 -6.04 6.36 -12.77
CA GLY A 336 -5.05 6.64 -13.83
C GLY A 336 -5.23 5.82 -15.11
N GLU A 337 -4.25 5.90 -16.03
CA GLU A 337 -4.15 4.93 -17.13
C GLU A 337 -3.72 3.56 -16.56
N GLU A 338 -2.65 3.59 -15.75
CA GLU A 338 -2.29 2.52 -14.82
C GLU A 338 -2.57 2.98 -13.38
N ALA A 339 -3.46 2.28 -12.68
CA ALA A 339 -3.83 2.55 -11.29
C ALA A 339 -3.37 1.43 -10.37
N ASN A 340 -2.71 1.78 -9.26
CA ASN A 340 -2.27 0.86 -8.22
C ASN A 340 -2.71 1.37 -6.84
N ALA A 341 -3.55 0.61 -6.14
CA ALA A 341 -4.02 0.94 -4.81
C ALA A 341 -3.68 -0.17 -3.82
N ASN A 342 -3.00 0.18 -2.73
CA ASN A 342 -2.66 -0.75 -1.66
C ASN A 342 -3.18 -0.21 -0.33
N GLY A 343 -4.04 -0.95 0.36
CA GLY A 343 -4.53 -0.55 1.68
C GLY A 343 -3.38 -0.58 2.69
N VAL A 344 -2.85 -1.77 2.95
CA VAL A 344 -1.71 -2.02 3.84
C VAL A 344 -0.61 -2.77 3.11
N ILE A 345 0.62 -2.27 3.21
CA ILE A 345 1.85 -2.98 2.84
C ILE A 345 2.68 -3.15 4.10
N ASN A 346 2.86 -4.39 4.55
CA ASN A 346 3.77 -4.75 5.62
C ASN A 346 4.85 -5.69 5.06
N ALA A 347 6.12 -5.36 5.29
CA ALA A 347 7.20 -6.16 4.74
C ALA A 347 8.46 -6.19 5.59
N THR A 348 9.07 -7.39 5.68
CA THR A 348 10.45 -7.58 6.12
C THR A 348 11.32 -8.21 5.03
N TYR A 349 12.51 -7.63 4.82
CA TYR A 349 13.41 -8.00 3.72
C TYR A 349 14.54 -8.96 4.11
N TYR A 350 14.82 -9.16 5.40
CA TYR A 350 15.97 -9.96 5.80
C TYR A 350 15.64 -10.91 6.95
N LEU A 351 15.83 -10.51 8.21
CA LEU A 351 15.46 -11.32 9.36
C LEU A 351 14.17 -10.74 9.95
N GLY A 352 13.47 -11.53 10.75
CA GLY A 352 12.26 -11.10 11.43
C GLY A 352 10.97 -11.40 10.69
N ASP A 353 9.90 -11.20 11.44
CA ASP A 353 8.53 -11.53 11.08
C ASP A 353 7.83 -10.32 10.47
N ALA A 354 6.89 -10.57 9.58
CA ALA A 354 5.93 -9.60 9.12
C ALA A 354 4.58 -9.96 9.76
N ASP A 355 4.05 -9.09 10.60
CA ASP A 355 2.78 -9.32 11.30
C ASP A 355 1.80 -8.17 11.03
N VAL A 356 0.60 -8.52 10.57
CA VAL A 356 -0.52 -7.60 10.42
C VAL A 356 -1.69 -8.07 11.30
N ILE A 357 -2.14 -7.21 12.19
CA ILE A 357 -3.37 -7.39 12.98
C ILE A 357 -4.39 -6.34 12.55
N ASN A 358 -5.41 -6.76 11.81
CA ASN A 358 -6.49 -5.90 11.35
C ASN A 358 -7.78 -6.18 12.13
N ALA A 359 -8.24 -5.21 12.91
CA ALA A 359 -9.55 -5.18 13.56
C ALA A 359 -10.45 -4.04 13.04
N GLY A 360 -9.90 -3.13 12.24
CA GLY A 360 -10.63 -2.05 11.58
C GLY A 360 -10.98 -2.36 10.12
N ASP A 361 -11.25 -1.30 9.35
CA ASP A 361 -11.62 -1.41 7.93
C ASP A 361 -10.47 -1.01 7.01
N VAL A 362 -10.21 -1.81 5.98
CA VAL A 362 -9.21 -1.55 4.94
C VAL A 362 -9.87 -1.60 3.57
N GLN A 363 -9.75 -0.52 2.80
CA GLN A 363 -10.29 -0.40 1.45
C GLN A 363 -9.19 0.02 0.47
N ALA A 364 -9.04 -0.73 -0.62
CA ALA A 364 -8.18 -0.39 -1.75
C ALA A 364 -9.00 -0.35 -3.05
N VAL A 365 -9.00 0.79 -3.74
CA VAL A 365 -9.72 1.01 -5.00
C VAL A 365 -8.77 1.49 -6.08
N ALA A 366 -8.68 0.77 -7.18
CA ALA A 366 -7.93 1.17 -8.36
C ALA A 366 -8.86 1.28 -9.57
N GLU A 367 -8.89 2.45 -10.21
CA GLU A 367 -9.66 2.73 -11.42
C GLU A 367 -8.70 3.09 -12.55
N GLY A 368 -8.54 2.16 -13.50
CA GLY A 368 -7.65 2.28 -14.64
C GLY A 368 -8.39 2.47 -15.97
N THR A 369 -7.70 2.94 -17.01
CA THR A 369 -8.20 2.80 -18.40
C THR A 369 -7.47 1.69 -19.18
N LEU A 370 -6.27 1.33 -18.73
CA LEU A 370 -5.48 0.20 -19.25
C LEU A 370 -5.27 -0.88 -18.19
N LYS A 371 -4.88 -0.48 -16.97
CA LYS A 371 -4.52 -1.41 -15.91
C LYS A 371 -4.98 -0.90 -14.55
N ALA A 372 -5.55 -1.79 -13.74
CA ALA A 372 -5.89 -1.54 -12.35
C ALA A 372 -5.41 -2.69 -11.47
N LEU A 373 -4.68 -2.38 -10.40
CA LEU A 373 -4.26 -3.32 -9.37
C LEU A 373 -4.71 -2.81 -8.00
N ALA A 374 -5.49 -3.59 -7.27
CA ALA A 374 -5.89 -3.28 -5.91
C ALA A 374 -5.49 -4.42 -4.96
N VAL A 375 -4.82 -4.09 -3.86
CA VAL A 375 -4.50 -5.05 -2.79
C VAL A 375 -4.95 -4.48 -1.46
N GLY A 376 -5.82 -5.19 -0.74
CA GLY A 376 -6.29 -4.75 0.57
C GLY A 376 -5.15 -4.79 1.59
N VAL A 377 -4.65 -5.98 1.88
CA VAL A 377 -3.50 -6.20 2.78
C VAL A 377 -2.46 -7.07 2.09
N TYR A 378 -1.22 -6.60 2.05
CA TYR A 378 -0.05 -7.34 1.58
C TYR A 378 0.96 -7.46 2.71
N ASP A 379 1.22 -8.69 3.16
CA ASP A 379 2.16 -9.03 4.21
C ASP A 379 3.26 -9.95 3.68
N LEU A 380 4.50 -9.51 3.79
CA LEU A 380 5.65 -10.18 3.18
C LEU A 380 6.78 -10.38 4.18
N SER A 381 7.21 -11.62 4.36
CA SER A 381 8.48 -11.94 4.98
C SER A 381 9.43 -12.63 4.00
N VAL A 382 10.69 -12.18 3.97
CA VAL A 382 11.69 -12.86 3.16
C VAL A 382 12.09 -14.19 3.80
N ILE A 383 12.24 -14.28 5.12
CA ILE A 383 12.82 -15.49 5.77
C ILE A 383 11.90 -16.15 6.81
N TYR A 384 11.33 -15.37 7.73
CA TYR A 384 10.58 -15.90 8.87
C TYR A 384 9.08 -15.84 8.61
N ASP A 385 8.28 -15.54 9.64
CA ASP A 385 6.84 -15.64 9.56
C ASP A 385 6.25 -14.44 8.79
N ALA A 386 5.18 -14.71 8.06
CA ALA A 386 4.27 -13.71 7.52
C ALA A 386 2.86 -14.08 7.98
N THR A 387 2.29 -13.26 8.85
CA THR A 387 1.05 -13.54 9.57
C THR A 387 0.05 -12.41 9.40
N ILE A 388 -1.14 -12.74 8.91
CA ILE A 388 -2.29 -11.83 8.89
C ILE A 388 -3.35 -12.36 9.84
N VAL A 389 -3.74 -11.55 10.83
CA VAL A 389 -4.91 -11.79 11.68
C VAL A 389 -5.97 -10.74 11.35
N ASN A 390 -7.10 -11.16 10.79
CA ASN A 390 -8.18 -10.27 10.37
C ASN A 390 -9.48 -10.54 11.14
N THR A 391 -9.92 -9.58 11.93
CA THR A 391 -11.23 -9.55 12.59
C THR A 391 -12.14 -8.44 12.03
N GLY A 392 -11.60 -7.56 11.19
CA GLY A 392 -12.31 -6.44 10.56
C GLY A 392 -12.68 -6.68 9.09
N GLY A 393 -12.95 -5.59 8.35
CA GLY A 393 -13.28 -5.62 6.92
C GLY A 393 -12.08 -5.32 6.04
N ILE A 394 -11.84 -6.12 4.99
CA ILE A 394 -10.84 -5.84 3.96
C ILE A 394 -11.51 -5.95 2.58
N VAL A 395 -11.45 -4.88 1.79
CA VAL A 395 -12.04 -4.81 0.44
C VAL A 395 -11.01 -4.29 -0.56
N ALA A 396 -10.79 -5.04 -1.64
CA ALA A 396 -9.99 -4.62 -2.78
C ALA A 396 -10.85 -4.59 -4.06
N SER A 397 -10.82 -3.48 -4.79
CA SER A 397 -11.58 -3.29 -6.03
C SER A 397 -10.68 -2.74 -7.13
N ALA A 398 -10.59 -3.45 -8.25
CA ALA A 398 -9.87 -3.02 -9.45
C ALA A 398 -10.84 -2.97 -10.63
N VAL A 399 -11.01 -1.79 -11.22
CA VAL A 399 -11.92 -1.58 -12.35
C VAL A 399 -11.13 -0.96 -13.50
N VAL A 400 -11.28 -1.50 -14.70
CA VAL A 400 -10.77 -0.90 -15.92
C VAL A 400 -11.90 -0.60 -16.90
N GLU A 401 -12.11 0.67 -17.21
CA GLU A 401 -13.16 1.17 -18.09
C GLU A 401 -12.63 2.24 -19.07
N GLY A 402 -13.30 2.41 -20.21
CA GLY A 402 -13.09 3.58 -21.09
C GLY A 402 -11.77 3.60 -21.89
N GLY A 403 -11.07 2.48 -22.01
CA GLY A 403 -9.91 2.34 -22.89
C GLY A 403 -10.29 2.23 -24.37
N ASP A 404 -9.36 2.59 -25.27
CA ASP A 404 -9.52 2.31 -26.70
C ASP A 404 -9.63 0.79 -26.91
N ASP A 405 -10.64 0.32 -27.66
CA ASP A 405 -10.94 -1.09 -28.01
C ASP A 405 -9.75 -1.91 -28.59
N THR A 406 -8.59 -1.29 -28.76
CA THR A 406 -7.38 -1.90 -29.32
C THR A 406 -6.42 -2.44 -28.26
N ALA A 407 -6.50 -1.98 -27.02
CA ALA A 407 -5.62 -2.42 -25.93
C ALA A 407 -6.25 -3.54 -25.10
N VAL A 408 -5.42 -4.45 -24.56
CA VAL A 408 -5.88 -5.48 -23.64
C VAL A 408 -5.87 -4.89 -22.23
N GLN A 409 -7.05 -4.77 -21.62
CA GLN A 409 -7.21 -4.27 -20.26
C GLN A 409 -6.85 -5.33 -19.22
N VAL A 410 -6.35 -4.90 -18.06
CA VAL A 410 -5.99 -5.81 -16.97
C VAL A 410 -6.48 -5.25 -15.63
N ALA A 411 -7.44 -5.92 -15.00
CA ALA A 411 -7.87 -5.65 -13.63
C ALA A 411 -7.45 -6.79 -12.71
N GLN A 412 -6.80 -6.47 -11.59
CA GLN A 412 -6.40 -7.46 -10.59
C GLN A 412 -6.75 -6.96 -9.18
N ALA A 413 -7.46 -7.77 -8.40
CA ALA A 413 -7.79 -7.46 -7.02
C ALA A 413 -7.40 -8.61 -6.09
N ILE A 414 -6.79 -8.29 -4.95
CA ILE A 414 -6.46 -9.25 -3.89
C ILE A 414 -6.94 -8.69 -2.56
N GLY A 415 -7.79 -9.42 -1.84
CA GLY A 415 -8.29 -9.00 -0.53
C GLY A 415 -7.14 -8.97 0.48
N ALA A 416 -6.60 -10.15 0.81
CA ALA A 416 -5.42 -10.28 1.66
C ALA A 416 -4.38 -11.22 1.04
N GLN A 417 -3.10 -10.93 1.27
CA GLN A 417 -1.99 -11.75 0.79
C GLN A 417 -0.90 -11.84 1.84
N ALA A 418 -0.71 -13.03 2.40
CA ALA A 418 0.44 -13.37 3.25
C ALA A 418 1.45 -14.18 2.43
N MET A 419 2.70 -13.76 2.44
CA MET A 419 3.74 -14.39 1.63
C MET A 419 5.05 -14.55 2.38
N ARG A 420 5.69 -15.68 2.12
CA ARG A 420 7.09 -15.89 2.48
C ARG A 420 7.92 -16.37 1.30
N MET A 421 9.02 -15.65 1.03
CA MET A 421 9.84 -15.89 -0.15
C MET A 421 10.90 -17.00 0.02
N TYR A 422 11.60 -17.02 1.16
CA TYR A 422 12.76 -17.89 1.42
C TYR A 422 12.70 -18.51 2.83
N GLY A 423 11.96 -19.60 3.01
CA GLY A 423 11.98 -20.35 4.26
C GLY A 423 13.09 -21.39 4.31
N PHE A 424 14.01 -21.30 5.27
CA PHE A 424 14.89 -22.41 5.65
C PHE A 424 14.41 -23.00 6.98
N ASP A 425 13.23 -23.64 7.02
CA ASP A 425 12.58 -24.16 8.24
C ASP A 425 12.32 -23.14 9.39
N TYR A 426 12.70 -21.88 9.23
CA TYR A 426 12.61 -20.84 10.28
C TYR A 426 11.27 -20.11 10.33
N GLY A 427 10.21 -20.65 9.74
CA GLY A 427 8.90 -20.02 9.83
C GLY A 427 7.77 -20.69 9.05
N SER A 428 6.63 -20.03 9.02
CA SER A 428 5.38 -20.39 8.35
C SER A 428 4.70 -19.15 7.79
N VAL A 429 3.73 -19.36 6.90
CA VAL A 429 2.83 -18.31 6.46
C VAL A 429 1.45 -18.64 6.98
N ALA A 430 0.81 -17.70 7.66
CA ALA A 430 -0.47 -17.92 8.30
C ALA A 430 -1.45 -16.78 7.99
N LEU A 431 -2.71 -17.15 7.83
CA LEU A 431 -3.81 -16.21 7.80
C LEU A 431 -4.94 -16.72 8.68
N ASP A 432 -5.32 -15.92 9.66
CA ASP A 432 -6.45 -16.15 10.55
C ASP A 432 -7.53 -15.11 10.24
N ASN A 433 -8.68 -15.54 9.75
CA ASN A 433 -9.78 -14.67 9.33
C ASN A 433 -11.07 -14.94 10.09
N ASP A 434 -11.40 -14.05 11.01
CA ASP A 434 -12.69 -13.96 11.70
C ASP A 434 -13.59 -12.86 11.09
N GLY A 435 -13.04 -12.00 10.23
CA GLY A 435 -13.71 -10.85 9.61
C GLY A 435 -14.26 -11.11 8.20
N SER A 436 -14.21 -10.08 7.35
CA SER A 436 -14.63 -10.17 5.94
C SER A 436 -13.50 -9.79 4.99
N LEU A 437 -13.22 -10.64 4.01
CA LEU A 437 -12.28 -10.38 2.91
C LEU A 437 -13.05 -10.37 1.58
N ALA A 438 -12.93 -9.29 0.80
CA ALA A 438 -13.55 -9.19 -0.52
C ALA A 438 -12.57 -8.67 -1.56
N ALA A 439 -12.55 -9.31 -2.73
CA ALA A 439 -11.80 -8.86 -3.90
C ALA A 439 -12.69 -8.79 -5.13
N MET A 440 -12.63 -7.68 -5.87
CA MET A 440 -13.45 -7.46 -7.07
C MET A 440 -12.58 -6.94 -8.22
N ALA A 441 -12.61 -7.60 -9.37
CA ALA A 441 -11.92 -7.17 -10.57
C ALA A 441 -12.90 -7.09 -11.75
N SER A 442 -12.89 -5.99 -12.51
CA SER A 442 -13.76 -5.79 -13.67
C SER A 442 -13.02 -5.18 -14.85
N VAL A 443 -13.27 -5.70 -16.05
CA VAL A 443 -12.78 -5.15 -17.33
C VAL A 443 -13.89 -5.19 -18.39
N GLU A 444 -13.84 -4.28 -19.36
CA GLU A 444 -14.66 -4.36 -20.56
C GLU A 444 -14.03 -5.34 -21.57
N TYR A 445 -12.75 -5.14 -21.91
CA TYR A 445 -12.01 -5.95 -22.89
C TYR A 445 -10.65 -6.41 -22.35
N GLY A 446 -10.57 -7.62 -21.78
CA GLY A 446 -9.27 -8.18 -21.41
C GLY A 446 -9.29 -9.23 -20.32
N TYR A 447 -8.52 -9.00 -19.26
CA TYR A 447 -8.28 -9.95 -18.17
C TYR A 447 -8.69 -9.34 -16.83
N ALA A 448 -9.70 -9.91 -16.19
CA ALA A 448 -10.06 -9.62 -14.80
C ALA A 448 -9.66 -10.80 -13.91
N ALA A 449 -8.94 -10.53 -12.82
CA ALA A 449 -8.64 -11.55 -11.82
C ALA A 449 -8.83 -11.08 -10.39
N ALA A 450 -9.54 -11.87 -9.59
CA ALA A 450 -9.77 -11.60 -8.19
C ALA A 450 -9.36 -12.78 -7.30
N TRP A 451 -8.67 -12.49 -6.19
CA TRP A 451 -8.35 -13.44 -5.14
C TRP A 451 -8.83 -12.91 -3.79
N GLY A 452 -9.72 -13.62 -3.11
CA GLY A 452 -10.19 -13.20 -1.78
C GLY A 452 -9.04 -13.23 -0.78
N THR A 453 -8.31 -14.34 -0.76
CA THR A 453 -7.05 -14.47 -0.02
C THR A 453 -5.99 -15.29 -0.73
N VAL A 454 -4.72 -14.98 -0.46
CA VAL A 454 -3.53 -15.71 -0.90
C VAL A 454 -2.60 -15.97 0.28
N VAL A 455 -2.28 -17.24 0.54
CA VAL A 455 -1.29 -17.64 1.55
C VAL A 455 -0.23 -18.48 0.87
N LEU A 456 1.00 -17.95 0.73
CA LEU A 456 2.03 -18.59 -0.08
C LEU A 456 3.39 -18.73 0.61
N SER A 457 3.84 -19.97 0.75
CA SER A 457 5.21 -20.35 1.13
C SER A 457 6.01 -20.76 -0.11
N ALA A 458 6.85 -19.85 -0.62
CA ALA A 458 7.39 -19.96 -1.99
C ALA A 458 8.69 -20.77 -2.14
N ARG A 459 9.53 -21.01 -1.11
CA ARG A 459 10.80 -21.78 -1.27
C ARG A 459 11.34 -22.31 0.07
N PRO A 460 12.33 -23.22 -0.02
CA PRO A 460 12.15 -24.64 -0.21
C PRO A 460 11.58 -25.34 1.03
N PHE A 461 11.32 -24.67 2.15
CA PHE A 461 10.71 -25.32 3.31
C PHE A 461 9.77 -24.40 4.05
N GLY A 462 8.62 -24.92 4.43
CA GLY A 462 7.78 -24.48 5.53
C GLY A 462 6.31 -24.36 5.15
N ALA A 463 5.48 -24.24 6.17
CA ALA A 463 4.04 -24.43 6.03
C ALA A 463 3.32 -23.18 5.51
N ALA A 464 2.19 -23.41 4.85
CA ALA A 464 1.18 -22.40 4.60
C ALA A 464 -0.11 -22.82 5.30
N SER A 465 -0.69 -21.94 6.11
CA SER A 465 -1.88 -22.25 6.89
C SER A 465 -2.94 -21.15 6.77
N MET A 466 -4.19 -21.55 6.74
CA MET A 466 -5.34 -20.65 6.84
C MET A 466 -6.34 -21.21 7.84
N ASP A 467 -6.80 -20.37 8.76
CA ASP A 467 -7.99 -20.58 9.57
C ASP A 467 -9.00 -19.50 9.18
N ASN A 468 -10.22 -19.91 8.82
CA ASN A 468 -11.26 -18.99 8.36
C ASN A 468 -12.57 -19.25 9.10
N ALA A 469 -12.95 -18.39 10.04
CA ALA A 469 -14.29 -18.34 10.63
C ALA A 469 -15.18 -17.23 10.04
N GLY A 470 -14.61 -16.32 9.26
CA GLY A 470 -15.27 -15.20 8.62
C GLY A 470 -15.83 -15.46 7.23
N THR A 471 -15.91 -14.42 6.40
CA THR A 471 -16.30 -14.52 4.98
C THR A 471 -15.13 -14.15 4.08
N ILE A 472 -14.93 -14.94 3.02
CA ILE A 472 -13.95 -14.68 1.97
C ILE A 472 -14.67 -14.73 0.62
N ALA A 473 -14.64 -13.62 -0.12
CA ALA A 473 -15.30 -13.48 -1.41
C ALA A 473 -14.35 -12.95 -2.49
N ALA A 474 -14.43 -13.53 -3.68
CA ALA A 474 -13.73 -13.06 -4.86
C ALA A 474 -14.70 -12.96 -6.04
N TYR A 475 -14.68 -11.85 -6.78
CA TYR A 475 -15.51 -11.62 -7.95
C TYR A 475 -14.69 -11.10 -9.12
N ALA A 476 -14.79 -11.74 -10.28
CA ALA A 476 -14.17 -11.27 -11.51
C ALA A 476 -15.19 -11.12 -12.65
N HIS A 477 -15.14 -10.00 -13.37
CA HIS A 477 -16.03 -9.68 -14.48
C HIS A 477 -15.26 -9.29 -15.73
N ALA A 478 -15.62 -9.85 -16.87
CA ALA A 478 -15.11 -9.41 -18.17
C ALA A 478 -16.25 -9.39 -19.21
N ASP A 479 -16.55 -8.25 -19.83
CA ASP A 479 -17.55 -8.25 -20.91
C ASP A 479 -17.06 -9.06 -22.12
N THR A 480 -15.79 -8.90 -22.48
CA THR A 480 -15.09 -9.76 -23.44
C THR A 480 -13.70 -10.11 -22.93
N GLY A 481 -13.38 -11.40 -22.84
CA GLY A 481 -12.03 -11.88 -22.55
C GLY A 481 -11.97 -13.00 -21.53
N PHE A 482 -11.32 -12.76 -20.41
CA PHE A 482 -11.03 -13.77 -19.40
C PHE A 482 -11.31 -13.25 -17.99
N ALA A 483 -12.17 -13.95 -17.25
CA ALA A 483 -12.45 -13.69 -15.85
C ALA A 483 -11.94 -14.85 -14.99
N ALA A 484 -10.99 -14.59 -14.09
CA ALA A 484 -10.51 -15.55 -13.10
C ALA A 484 -10.90 -15.12 -11.68
N SER A 485 -11.48 -16.03 -10.91
CA SER A 485 -11.76 -15.75 -9.51
C SER A 485 -11.38 -16.93 -8.65
N THR A 486 -10.73 -16.66 -7.52
CA THR A 486 -10.41 -17.67 -6.51
C THR A 486 -10.75 -17.12 -5.14
N GLY A 487 -11.68 -17.76 -4.41
CA GLY A 487 -12.02 -17.35 -3.05
C GLY A 487 -10.78 -17.37 -2.15
N ALA A 488 -10.15 -18.53 -2.02
CA ALA A 488 -8.92 -18.70 -1.25
C ALA A 488 -7.88 -19.55 -1.99
N TYR A 489 -6.63 -19.08 -2.04
CA TYR A 489 -5.48 -19.80 -2.60
C TYR A 489 -4.40 -19.99 -1.55
N ILE A 490 -4.13 -21.24 -1.18
CA ILE A 490 -3.15 -21.58 -0.14
C ILE A 490 -2.14 -22.56 -0.74
N ALA A 491 -0.86 -22.21 -0.70
CA ALA A 491 0.17 -23.01 -1.32
C ALA A 491 1.48 -23.05 -0.53
N SER A 492 2.04 -24.25 -0.41
CA SER A 492 3.44 -24.46 -0.04
C SER A 492 4.17 -25.24 -1.13
N ASN A 493 5.36 -24.75 -1.49
CA ASN A 493 6.20 -25.42 -2.48
C ASN A 493 6.95 -26.63 -1.92
N ILE A 494 7.35 -26.58 -0.65
CA ILE A 494 7.76 -27.77 0.09
C ILE A 494 7.48 -27.55 1.57
N GLY A 495 6.59 -28.38 2.11
CA GLY A 495 5.99 -28.22 3.44
C GLY A 495 4.50 -28.48 3.38
N ASP A 496 3.89 -28.56 4.56
CA ASP A 496 2.47 -28.82 4.67
C ASP A 496 1.65 -27.58 4.32
N THR A 497 0.45 -27.84 3.82
CA THR A 497 -0.54 -26.81 3.57
C THR A 497 -1.81 -27.19 4.30
N THR A 498 -2.26 -26.34 5.23
CA THR A 498 -3.43 -26.63 6.08
C THR A 498 -4.49 -25.56 5.91
N VAL A 499 -5.73 -25.98 5.71
CA VAL A 499 -6.90 -25.10 5.67
C VAL A 499 -7.92 -25.61 6.66
N VAL A 500 -8.29 -24.77 7.62
CA VAL A 500 -9.44 -24.99 8.50
C VAL A 500 -10.51 -23.98 8.11
N ASN A 501 -11.66 -24.44 7.66
CA ASN A 501 -12.76 -23.59 7.22
C ASN A 501 -13.99 -23.74 8.12
N HIS A 502 -14.26 -22.71 8.91
CA HIS A 502 -15.44 -22.49 9.73
C HIS A 502 -16.42 -21.46 9.13
N GLY A 503 -16.01 -20.75 8.08
CA GLY A 503 -16.76 -19.66 7.44
C GLY A 503 -17.13 -19.90 5.97
N ASP A 504 -17.51 -18.83 5.29
CA ASP A 504 -17.91 -18.87 3.88
C ASP A 504 -16.72 -18.52 2.98
N ILE A 505 -16.42 -19.38 1.99
CA ILE A 505 -15.43 -19.11 0.94
C ILE A 505 -16.14 -19.15 -0.42
N VAL A 506 -16.17 -18.01 -1.12
CA VAL A 506 -16.90 -17.85 -2.39
C VAL A 506 -16.00 -17.30 -3.48
N GLY A 507 -15.79 -18.08 -4.53
CA GLY A 507 -15.30 -17.60 -5.82
C GLY A 507 -16.48 -17.39 -6.76
N SER A 508 -16.56 -16.23 -7.41
CA SER A 508 -17.56 -15.90 -8.43
C SER A 508 -16.94 -15.25 -9.65
N GLY A 509 -17.46 -15.54 -10.84
CA GLY A 509 -16.98 -14.91 -12.07
C GLY A 509 -18.02 -14.88 -13.17
N TYR A 510 -18.03 -13.77 -13.91
CA TYR A 510 -18.89 -13.56 -15.07
C TYR A 510 -18.02 -13.22 -16.29
N VAL A 511 -18.39 -13.79 -17.43
CA VAL A 511 -17.85 -13.36 -18.72
C VAL A 511 -18.97 -13.20 -19.75
N GLY A 512 -18.95 -12.12 -20.54
CA GLY A 512 -19.81 -12.02 -21.72
C GLY A 512 -19.34 -13.02 -22.78
N ASP A 513 -18.37 -12.61 -23.60
CA ASP A 513 -17.70 -13.48 -24.58
C ASP A 513 -16.29 -13.89 -24.08
N GLY A 514 -15.99 -15.18 -24.04
CA GLY A 514 -14.66 -15.68 -23.70
C GLY A 514 -14.65 -16.82 -22.69
N TYR A 515 -13.90 -16.65 -21.59
CA TYR A 515 -13.69 -17.70 -20.59
C TYR A 515 -13.85 -17.19 -19.16
N ALA A 516 -14.53 -17.98 -18.32
CA ALA A 516 -14.51 -17.80 -16.87
C ALA A 516 -13.87 -19.02 -16.20
N TYR A 517 -12.91 -18.78 -15.30
CA TYR A 517 -12.31 -19.81 -14.46
C TYR A 517 -12.48 -19.42 -13.00
N VAL A 518 -13.36 -20.12 -12.30
CA VAL A 518 -13.76 -19.77 -10.94
C VAL A 518 -13.49 -20.94 -10.02
N THR A 519 -12.82 -20.67 -8.90
CA THR A 519 -12.55 -21.66 -7.85
C THR A 519 -12.95 -21.10 -6.49
N GLY A 520 -13.65 -21.86 -5.66
CA GLY A 520 -13.89 -21.47 -4.26
C GLY A 520 -12.59 -21.52 -3.47
N LEU A 521 -12.03 -22.73 -3.34
CA LEU A 521 -10.79 -23.00 -2.61
C LEU A 521 -9.78 -23.76 -3.49
N ASP A 522 -8.54 -23.29 -3.60
CA ASP A 522 -7.42 -24.00 -4.27
C ASP A 522 -6.22 -24.16 -3.30
N VAL A 523 -5.92 -25.41 -2.96
CA VAL A 523 -4.89 -25.80 -1.98
C VAL A 523 -3.80 -26.60 -2.67
N LYS A 524 -2.54 -26.19 -2.46
CA LYS A 524 -1.37 -26.85 -3.05
C LYS A 524 -0.30 -27.16 -2.01
N SER A 525 0.17 -28.40 -1.98
CA SER A 525 1.29 -28.84 -1.13
C SER A 525 2.25 -29.67 -1.98
N THR A 526 3.37 -29.10 -2.40
CA THR A 526 4.33 -29.83 -3.24
C THR A 526 5.36 -30.53 -2.37
N ALA A 527 5.63 -31.83 -2.58
CA ALA A 527 6.69 -32.53 -1.85
C ALA A 527 8.08 -32.26 -2.44
N ALA A 528 9.08 -32.17 -1.56
CA ALA A 528 10.47 -32.33 -1.98
C ALA A 528 10.81 -33.83 -2.13
N PRO A 529 11.71 -34.21 -3.04
CA PRO A 529 12.18 -35.59 -3.13
C PRO A 529 12.70 -36.10 -1.78
N GLY A 530 12.01 -37.09 -1.20
CA GLY A 530 12.35 -37.69 0.10
C GLY A 530 11.69 -37.04 1.32
N TYR A 531 10.88 -36.00 1.15
CA TYR A 531 10.05 -35.39 2.19
C TYR A 531 8.58 -35.54 1.79
N GLY A 532 7.76 -36.13 2.67
CA GLY A 532 6.31 -36.08 2.48
C GLY A 532 5.79 -34.66 2.71
N SER A 533 4.71 -34.31 2.05
CA SER A 533 3.95 -33.09 2.34
C SER A 533 2.47 -33.41 2.30
N ILE A 534 1.69 -32.76 3.16
CA ILE A 534 0.25 -32.97 3.26
C ILE A 534 -0.47 -31.68 2.89
N ALA A 535 -1.46 -31.79 2.00
CA ALA A 535 -2.50 -30.79 1.86
C ALA A 535 -3.70 -31.24 2.69
N THR A 536 -3.96 -30.58 3.81
CA THR A 536 -5.08 -30.85 4.72
C THR A 536 -6.17 -29.80 4.55
N ILE A 537 -7.41 -30.23 4.39
CA ILE A 537 -8.59 -29.37 4.31
C ILE A 537 -9.64 -29.90 5.29
N ASP A 538 -9.92 -29.12 6.34
CA ASP A 538 -10.97 -29.40 7.32
C ASP A 538 -12.10 -28.40 7.11
N ASN A 539 -13.15 -28.81 6.39
CA ASN A 539 -14.29 -27.96 6.07
C ASN A 539 -15.51 -28.26 6.96
N THR A 540 -15.92 -27.26 7.73
CA THR A 540 -17.13 -27.29 8.58
C THR A 540 -18.23 -26.34 8.10
N ALA A 541 -17.98 -25.60 7.00
CA ALA A 541 -18.86 -24.54 6.51
C ALA A 541 -18.99 -24.58 4.96
N ARG A 542 -19.09 -23.42 4.28
CA ARG A 542 -19.43 -23.34 2.85
C ARG A 542 -18.21 -23.01 1.98
N ILE A 543 -18.05 -23.76 0.90
CA ILE A 543 -17.08 -23.48 -0.16
C ILE A 543 -17.82 -23.48 -1.50
N GLU A 544 -17.80 -22.35 -2.21
CA GLU A 544 -18.60 -22.15 -3.42
C GLU A 544 -17.78 -21.59 -4.59
N GLY A 545 -17.97 -22.15 -5.78
CA GLY A 545 -17.41 -21.66 -7.04
C GLY A 545 -18.50 -21.43 -8.08
N HIS A 546 -18.75 -20.18 -8.46
CA HIS A 546 -19.81 -19.79 -9.38
C HIS A 546 -19.27 -19.16 -10.66
N ALA A 547 -19.37 -19.88 -11.78
CA ALA A 547 -18.99 -19.36 -13.09
C ALA A 547 -20.21 -19.13 -13.99
N VAL A 548 -20.38 -17.91 -14.50
CA VAL A 548 -21.48 -17.51 -15.38
C VAL A 548 -20.94 -16.98 -16.71
N GLY A 549 -21.59 -17.31 -17.81
CA GLY A 549 -21.15 -16.91 -19.15
C GLY A 549 -22.29 -16.56 -20.11
N TYR A 550 -22.09 -15.55 -20.98
CA TYR A 550 -23.05 -15.19 -22.04
C TYR A 550 -22.47 -15.45 -23.45
N GLY A 551 -22.41 -16.73 -23.85
CA GLY A 551 -21.75 -17.12 -25.11
C GLY A 551 -20.31 -17.57 -24.95
N ALA A 552 -19.97 -18.05 -23.75
CA ALA A 552 -18.60 -18.31 -23.31
C ALA A 552 -18.37 -19.78 -22.89
N ILE A 553 -17.13 -20.08 -22.53
CA ILE A 553 -16.77 -21.34 -21.86
C ILE A 553 -16.44 -21.06 -20.40
N VAL A 554 -17.22 -21.65 -19.49
CA VAL A 554 -17.10 -21.38 -18.05
C VAL A 554 -16.78 -22.64 -17.28
N TYR A 555 -15.84 -22.49 -16.32
CA TYR A 555 -15.37 -23.54 -15.42
C TYR A 555 -15.60 -23.07 -13.98
N GLY A 556 -16.47 -23.77 -13.26
CA GLY A 556 -16.67 -23.57 -11.83
C GLY A 556 -16.09 -24.74 -11.04
N THR A 557 -15.22 -24.46 -10.08
CA THR A 557 -14.67 -25.46 -9.16
C THR A 557 -14.99 -25.07 -7.71
N GLY A 558 -15.52 -26.01 -6.92
CA GLY A 558 -15.79 -25.76 -5.49
C GLY A 558 -14.47 -25.73 -4.72
N ALA A 559 -13.89 -26.91 -4.52
CA ALA A 559 -12.59 -27.10 -3.87
C ALA A 559 -11.62 -27.88 -4.77
N ARG A 560 -10.36 -27.46 -4.77
CA ARG A 560 -9.25 -28.13 -5.45
C ARG A 560 -8.10 -28.36 -4.47
N ALA A 561 -7.58 -29.58 -4.45
CA ALA A 561 -6.42 -29.96 -3.65
C ALA A 561 -5.40 -30.67 -4.54
N VAL A 562 -4.15 -30.22 -4.51
CA VAL A 562 -3.04 -30.86 -5.21
C VAL A 562 -1.88 -31.03 -4.25
N GLY A 563 -1.39 -32.26 -4.10
CA GLY A 563 -0.15 -32.44 -3.35
C GLY A 563 0.42 -33.84 -3.37
N ASP A 564 1.31 -34.11 -2.42
CA ASP A 564 1.92 -35.43 -2.29
C ASP A 564 0.97 -36.42 -1.60
N THR A 565 0.47 -36.03 -0.43
CA THR A 565 -0.69 -36.64 0.23
C THR A 565 -1.78 -35.58 0.38
N ILE A 566 -3.03 -35.97 0.14
CA ILE A 566 -4.21 -35.12 0.37
C ILE A 566 -5.02 -35.74 1.50
N ASP A 567 -5.42 -34.89 2.44
CA ASP A 567 -6.36 -35.19 3.51
C ASP A 567 -7.50 -34.17 3.43
N PHE A 568 -8.72 -34.62 3.17
CA PHE A 568 -9.87 -33.75 2.92
C PHE A 568 -11.06 -34.23 3.73
N ASP A 569 -11.42 -33.49 4.76
CA ASP A 569 -12.57 -33.73 5.62
C ASP A 569 -13.66 -32.68 5.37
N ASN A 570 -14.79 -33.10 4.81
CA ASN A 570 -16.00 -32.29 4.69
C ASN A 570 -17.02 -32.74 5.74
N GLU A 571 -17.05 -32.05 6.88
CA GLU A 571 -17.82 -32.45 8.06
C GLU A 571 -19.34 -32.41 7.86
N ALA A 572 -20.07 -33.04 8.79
CA ALA A 572 -21.52 -33.04 8.80
C ALA A 572 -22.08 -31.60 8.90
N GLY A 573 -22.87 -31.20 7.91
CA GLY A 573 -23.43 -29.84 7.81
C GLY A 573 -22.64 -28.90 6.92
N ALA A 574 -21.40 -29.25 6.57
CA ALA A 574 -20.58 -28.51 5.61
C ALA A 574 -21.11 -28.68 4.17
N TYR A 575 -20.80 -27.71 3.31
CA TYR A 575 -21.35 -27.60 1.96
C TYR A 575 -20.29 -27.19 0.94
N ILE A 576 -20.14 -27.97 -0.14
CA ILE A 576 -19.29 -27.64 -1.27
C ILE A 576 -20.13 -27.56 -2.55
N LEU A 577 -20.11 -26.41 -3.21
CA LEU A 577 -20.87 -26.15 -4.43
C LEU A 577 -19.99 -25.65 -5.56
N ALA A 578 -20.16 -26.25 -6.74
CA ALA A 578 -19.69 -25.69 -7.99
C ALA A 578 -20.88 -25.47 -8.93
N THR A 579 -21.05 -24.25 -9.44
CA THR A 579 -22.00 -23.95 -10.52
C THR A 579 -21.28 -23.39 -11.72
N ALA A 580 -21.64 -23.87 -12.90
CA ALA A 580 -21.21 -23.36 -14.19
C ALA A 580 -22.44 -23.20 -15.07
N THR A 581 -22.76 -21.97 -15.49
CA THR A 581 -23.97 -21.70 -16.28
C THR A 581 -23.65 -20.82 -17.49
N THR A 582 -24.10 -21.23 -18.68
CA THR A 582 -24.04 -20.37 -19.88
C THR A 582 -25.44 -20.09 -20.43
N GLU A 583 -25.78 -18.81 -20.61
CA GLU A 583 -27.11 -18.38 -21.09
C GLU A 583 -27.28 -18.52 -22.61
N LEU A 584 -26.18 -18.43 -23.37
CA LEU A 584 -26.12 -18.64 -24.82
C LEU A 584 -25.23 -19.86 -25.15
N PHE A 585 -25.11 -20.22 -26.44
CA PHE A 585 -24.16 -21.22 -26.95
C PHE A 585 -22.81 -21.14 -26.23
N GLY A 586 -22.39 -22.23 -25.58
CA GLY A 586 -21.19 -22.22 -24.74
C GLY A 586 -20.88 -23.59 -24.14
N GLY A 587 -19.84 -23.63 -23.30
CA GLY A 587 -19.49 -24.81 -22.50
C GLY A 587 -19.59 -24.49 -21.02
N ALA A 588 -20.27 -25.32 -20.25
CA ALA A 588 -20.44 -25.17 -18.81
C ALA A 588 -19.88 -26.40 -18.09
N PHE A 589 -18.79 -26.23 -17.33
CA PHE A 589 -18.09 -27.30 -16.64
C PHE A 589 -18.04 -27.02 -15.14
N ALA A 590 -18.68 -27.86 -14.32
CA ALA A 590 -18.66 -27.72 -12.87
C ALA A 590 -17.98 -28.93 -12.22
N THR A 591 -17.05 -28.67 -11.29
CA THR A 591 -16.33 -29.69 -10.50
C THR A 591 -16.42 -29.32 -9.03
N ALA A 592 -17.19 -30.06 -8.23
CA ALA A 592 -17.31 -29.72 -6.82
C ALA A 592 -16.00 -29.95 -6.04
N VAL A 593 -15.34 -31.09 -6.25
CA VAL A 593 -14.05 -31.44 -5.63
C VAL A 593 -13.10 -32.02 -6.67
N GLU A 594 -11.89 -31.47 -6.77
CA GLU A 594 -10.75 -32.00 -7.54
C GLU A 594 -9.59 -32.31 -6.59
N ALA A 595 -9.13 -33.57 -6.54
CA ALA A 595 -8.00 -33.98 -5.70
C ALA A 595 -6.95 -34.74 -6.53
N SER A 596 -5.67 -34.36 -6.39
CA SER A 596 -4.54 -35.01 -7.07
C SER A 596 -3.36 -35.23 -6.12
N GLY A 597 -3.21 -36.47 -5.62
CA GLY A 597 -2.14 -36.94 -4.75
C GLY A 597 -1.15 -37.86 -5.46
N VAL A 598 0.12 -37.85 -5.05
CA VAL A 598 1.16 -38.79 -5.56
C VAL A 598 1.21 -40.07 -4.74
N HIS A 599 1.18 -39.95 -3.40
CA HIS A 599 1.27 -41.08 -2.48
C HIS A 599 -0.10 -41.48 -1.90
N GLY A 600 -0.99 -40.52 -1.67
CA GLY A 600 -2.29 -40.79 -1.06
C GLY A 600 -3.31 -39.68 -1.31
N ILE A 601 -4.56 -40.08 -1.36
CA ILE A 601 -5.72 -39.19 -1.33
C ILE A 601 -6.70 -39.81 -0.34
N ASP A 602 -6.93 -39.15 0.78
CA ASP A 602 -8.01 -39.45 1.71
C ASP A 602 -9.08 -38.35 1.60
N ILE A 603 -10.33 -38.75 1.44
CA ILE A 603 -11.47 -37.84 1.37
C ILE A 603 -12.60 -38.43 2.21
N VAL A 604 -12.90 -37.77 3.33
CA VAL A 604 -14.07 -38.06 4.16
C VAL A 604 -15.12 -37.01 3.89
N ASN A 605 -16.32 -37.45 3.51
CA ASN A 605 -17.44 -36.55 3.28
C ASN A 605 -18.67 -36.99 4.09
N ASP A 606 -18.93 -36.24 5.16
CA ASP A 606 -20.16 -36.30 5.95
C ASP A 606 -21.13 -35.13 5.63
N GLY A 607 -20.64 -34.13 4.89
CA GLY A 607 -21.41 -32.98 4.40
C GLY A 607 -22.05 -33.19 3.01
N THR A 608 -22.38 -32.07 2.36
CA THR A 608 -23.01 -32.03 1.03
C THR A 608 -22.03 -31.56 -0.04
N ILE A 609 -21.99 -32.25 -1.18
CA ILE A 609 -21.18 -31.91 -2.35
C ILE A 609 -22.09 -31.83 -3.58
N VAL A 610 -22.09 -30.69 -4.28
CA VAL A 610 -22.95 -30.43 -5.44
C VAL A 610 -22.16 -29.81 -6.59
N ALA A 611 -22.31 -30.37 -7.79
CA ALA A 611 -21.80 -29.80 -9.03
C ALA A 611 -22.94 -29.63 -10.03
N ILE A 612 -23.12 -28.43 -10.58
CA ILE A 612 -24.17 -28.10 -11.55
C ILE A 612 -23.55 -27.42 -12.76
N GLY A 613 -23.52 -28.12 -13.90
CA GLY A 613 -23.21 -27.54 -15.21
C GLY A 613 -24.47 -27.41 -16.05
N ALA A 614 -24.81 -26.20 -16.48
CA ALA A 614 -25.96 -25.94 -17.36
C ALA A 614 -25.53 -25.09 -18.56
N ALA A 615 -25.70 -25.65 -19.77
CA ALA A 615 -25.50 -24.93 -21.01
C ALA A 615 -26.84 -24.78 -21.74
N HIS A 616 -27.24 -23.53 -21.99
CA HIS A 616 -28.45 -23.22 -22.73
C HIS A 616 -28.14 -23.01 -24.22
N ALA A 617 -29.08 -23.38 -25.07
CA ALA A 617 -29.03 -23.18 -26.51
C ALA A 617 -30.33 -22.55 -26.96
N ASP A 618 -30.57 -21.31 -26.52
CA ASP A 618 -31.76 -20.57 -26.91
C ASP A 618 -31.58 -20.08 -28.36
N THR A 619 -32.49 -20.53 -29.23
CA THR A 619 -32.56 -20.04 -30.61
C THR A 619 -33.17 -18.65 -30.60
N ILE A 620 -32.33 -17.61 -30.78
CA ILE A 620 -32.76 -16.22 -31.00
C ILE A 620 -33.34 -16.05 -32.40
#